data_AF-A0A812NJJ1-F1
#
_entry.id   AF-A0A812NJJ1-F1
#
_cell.length_a   1.000
_cell.length_b   1.000
_cell.length_c   1.000
_cell.angle_alpha   90.00
_cell.angle_beta   90.00
_cell.angle_gamma   90.00
#
_symmetry.space_group_name_H-M   'P 1'
#
loop_
_entity.id
_entity.type
_entity.pdbx_description
1 polymer ?
#
loop_
_entity_poly.entity_id
_entity_poly.type
_entity_poly.pdbx_seq_one_letter_code
_entity_poly.pdbx_strand_id
1 'polypeptide(L)'
;EAVAAASQCSLLVWDGDDYEETSFTRLIPQYLRSRDNGRVVAFRIGDSLESFSQSWREVASAHPGRMAVVPVDPENLMDRLRRYEEELKDMPPARQRYVMLGRLAIEASGAKQVVALGGGSISQKEAELSCGEDIFWTVFALSRGKPEQAPTLMDWAAANPKIAKLVGGQDPEQKLGFFTDSGKEWSEQHKVPQSPRGSARPG
;
A
#
# COMPACT_ATOMS: atom_id res chain seq x y z
N GLU A 1 3.03 3.84 -13.24
CA GLU A 1 3.30 5.02 -12.39
C GLU A 1 3.76 4.65 -10.98
N ALA A 2 3.10 3.73 -10.26
CA ALA A 2 3.52 3.33 -8.91
C ALA A 2 4.98 2.83 -8.83
N VAL A 3 5.43 2.01 -9.79
CA VAL A 3 6.85 1.61 -9.89
C VAL A 3 7.76 2.80 -10.10
N ALA A 4 7.38 3.78 -10.92
CA ALA A 4 8.19 4.97 -11.16
C ALA A 4 8.32 5.83 -9.89
N ALA A 5 7.25 5.94 -9.09
CA ALA A 5 7.29 6.59 -7.78
C ALA A 5 8.23 5.84 -6.82
N ALA A 6 8.06 4.51 -6.68
CA ALA A 6 8.93 3.67 -5.86
C ALA A 6 10.40 3.73 -6.31
N SER A 7 10.64 3.83 -7.62
CA SER A 7 11.97 3.91 -8.22
C SER A 7 12.70 5.23 -7.97
N GLN A 8 12.13 6.17 -7.24
CA GLN A 8 12.88 7.31 -6.69
C GLN A 8 13.76 6.89 -5.50
N CYS A 9 13.47 5.75 -4.87
CA CYS A 9 14.19 5.23 -3.71
C CYS A 9 15.14 4.08 -4.10
N SER A 10 16.26 3.98 -3.39
CA SER A 10 17.23 2.86 -3.52
C SER A 10 16.82 1.62 -2.72
N LEU A 11 15.87 1.77 -1.79
CA LEU A 11 15.31 0.73 -0.95
C LEU A 11 13.78 0.84 -1.00
N LEU A 12 13.11 -0.28 -1.26
CA LEU A 12 11.67 -0.46 -1.12
C LEU A 12 11.40 -1.37 0.08
N VAL A 13 10.41 -1.02 0.91
CA VAL A 13 9.98 -1.87 2.02
C VAL A 13 8.49 -2.20 1.89
N TRP A 14 8.07 -3.37 2.36
CA TRP A 14 6.67 -3.76 2.44
C TRP A 14 6.39 -4.67 3.64
N ASP A 15 5.11 -4.89 3.92
CA ASP A 15 4.55 -5.71 5.00
C ASP A 15 4.72 -7.22 4.84
N GLY A 16 5.52 -7.64 3.85
CA GLY A 16 5.95 -9.01 3.70
C GLY A 16 4.86 -9.94 3.18
N ASP A 17 3.79 -9.46 2.55
CA ASP A 17 2.79 -10.31 1.88
C ASP A 17 3.42 -11.30 0.88
N ASP A 18 2.73 -12.43 0.67
CA ASP A 18 3.13 -13.45 -0.30
C ASP A 18 3.07 -12.89 -1.74
N TYR A 19 3.92 -13.44 -2.61
CA TYR A 19 3.93 -13.03 -4.01
C TYR A 19 2.65 -13.48 -4.72
N GLU A 20 1.97 -12.53 -5.36
CA GLU A 20 0.81 -12.77 -6.21
C GLU A 20 0.85 -11.87 -7.45
N GLU A 21 0.77 -12.46 -8.65
CA GLU A 21 0.85 -11.76 -9.94
C GLU A 21 -0.30 -10.75 -10.15
N THR A 22 -1.44 -10.99 -9.50
CA THR A 22 -2.63 -10.12 -9.57
C THR A 22 -2.71 -9.12 -8.43
N SER A 23 -1.78 -9.14 -7.48
CA SER A 23 -1.73 -8.25 -6.32
C SER A 23 -0.71 -7.12 -6.51
N PHE A 24 -0.62 -6.22 -5.54
CA PHE A 24 0.40 -5.17 -5.51
C PHE A 24 1.82 -5.75 -5.43
N THR A 25 1.99 -6.96 -4.86
CA THR A 25 3.29 -7.60 -4.70
C THR A 25 4.00 -7.86 -6.03
N ARG A 26 3.26 -7.95 -7.15
CA ARG A 26 3.82 -7.97 -8.52
C ARG A 26 4.69 -6.75 -8.87
N LEU A 27 4.52 -5.62 -8.17
CA LEU A 27 5.30 -4.42 -8.41
C LEU A 27 6.75 -4.56 -7.92
N ILE A 28 7.02 -5.45 -6.96
CA ILE A 28 8.35 -5.65 -6.38
C ILE A 28 9.36 -6.17 -7.41
N PRO A 29 9.09 -7.25 -8.18
CA PRO A 29 9.99 -7.66 -9.26
C PRO A 29 10.06 -6.62 -10.40
N GLN A 30 9.03 -5.80 -10.62
CA GLN A 30 9.11 -4.69 -11.58
C GLN A 30 10.07 -3.59 -11.11
N TYR A 31 10.01 -3.22 -9.82
CA TYR A 31 10.96 -2.32 -9.19
C TYR A 31 12.40 -2.85 -9.31
N LEU A 32 12.62 -4.12 -8.94
CA LEU A 32 13.94 -4.76 -9.00
C LEU A 32 14.52 -4.77 -10.42
N ARG A 33 13.70 -5.01 -11.45
CA ARG A 33 14.12 -4.93 -12.85
C ARG A 33 14.37 -3.50 -13.34
N SER A 34 13.65 -2.52 -12.80
CA SER A 34 13.79 -1.11 -13.21
C SER A 34 15.03 -0.42 -12.64
N ARG A 35 15.69 -1.02 -11.64
CA ARG A 35 16.85 -0.44 -10.95
C ARG A 35 17.89 -1.50 -10.66
N ASP A 36 19.07 -1.43 -11.25
CA ASP A 36 20.11 -2.45 -11.06
C ASP A 36 20.59 -2.59 -9.60
N ASN A 37 20.60 -1.48 -8.85
CA ASN A 37 21.01 -1.43 -7.45
C ASN A 37 19.84 -1.30 -6.46
N GLY A 38 18.60 -1.45 -6.92
CA GLY A 38 17.42 -1.38 -6.05
C GLY A 38 17.38 -2.56 -5.08
N ARG A 39 17.14 -2.30 -3.80
CA ARG A 39 16.99 -3.33 -2.78
C ARG A 39 15.57 -3.35 -2.24
N VAL A 40 15.13 -4.51 -1.78
CA VAL A 40 13.80 -4.68 -1.20
C VAL A 40 13.89 -5.39 0.14
N VAL A 41 13.12 -4.94 1.12
CA VAL A 41 13.05 -5.55 2.47
C VAL A 41 11.60 -5.80 2.86
N ALA A 42 11.27 -7.05 3.10
CA ALA A 42 9.99 -7.46 3.68
C ALA A 42 10.05 -7.42 5.20
N PHE A 43 9.03 -6.86 5.85
CA PHE A 43 8.80 -7.04 7.29
C PHE A 43 7.69 -8.06 7.45
N ARG A 44 7.96 -9.23 8.05
CA ARG A 44 6.96 -10.30 8.15
C ARG A 44 6.83 -10.83 9.56
N ILE A 45 5.59 -11.01 10.01
CA ILE A 45 5.30 -11.64 11.30
C ILE A 45 5.78 -13.11 11.25
N GLY A 46 6.55 -13.53 12.26
CA GLY A 46 7.43 -14.70 12.20
C GLY A 46 6.77 -16.07 11.99
N ASP A 47 5.45 -16.18 12.08
CA ASP A 47 4.70 -17.44 11.96
C ASP A 47 4.59 -17.98 10.51
N SER A 48 5.13 -17.28 9.53
CA SER A 48 4.82 -17.52 8.10
C SER A 48 6.02 -17.37 7.14
N LEU A 49 7.26 -17.50 7.64
CA LEU A 49 8.48 -17.34 6.83
C LEU A 49 8.66 -18.42 5.76
N GLU A 50 8.15 -19.64 5.99
CA GLU A 50 8.28 -20.72 5.01
C GLU A 50 7.45 -20.44 3.76
N SER A 51 6.17 -20.09 3.91
CA SER A 51 5.30 -19.77 2.76
C SER A 51 5.79 -18.53 2.01
N PHE A 52 6.32 -17.53 2.73
CA PHE A 52 7.00 -16.38 2.14
C PHE A 52 8.18 -16.82 1.27
N SER A 53 9.08 -17.63 1.83
CA SER A 53 10.28 -18.07 1.12
C SER A 53 9.92 -18.89 -0.12
N GLN A 54 8.84 -19.66 -0.06
CA GLN A 54 8.32 -20.41 -1.22
C GLN A 54 7.75 -19.48 -2.28
N SER A 55 6.88 -18.53 -1.91
CA SER A 55 6.22 -17.62 -2.87
C SER A 55 7.21 -16.68 -3.57
N TRP A 56 8.27 -16.26 -2.87
CA TRP A 56 9.27 -15.31 -3.40
C TRP A 56 10.52 -15.95 -4.02
N ARG A 57 10.61 -17.29 -4.05
CA ARG A 57 11.83 -18.02 -4.45
C ARG A 57 12.37 -17.61 -5.83
N GLU A 58 11.50 -17.52 -6.82
CA GLU A 58 11.89 -17.20 -8.19
C GLU A 58 12.42 -15.76 -8.30
N VAL A 59 11.74 -14.81 -7.67
CA VAL A 59 12.15 -13.40 -7.62
C VAL A 59 13.49 -13.25 -6.91
N ALA A 60 13.66 -13.89 -5.75
CA ALA A 60 14.92 -13.84 -5.01
C ALA A 60 16.09 -14.47 -5.79
N SER A 61 15.84 -15.56 -6.52
CA SER A 61 16.84 -16.22 -7.36
C SER A 61 17.24 -15.37 -8.57
N ALA A 62 16.30 -14.63 -9.16
CA ALA A 62 16.54 -13.69 -10.26
C ALA A 62 17.30 -12.42 -9.82
N HIS A 63 17.27 -12.08 -8.52
CA HIS A 63 17.88 -10.88 -7.98
C HIS A 63 18.76 -11.17 -6.74
N PRO A 64 19.89 -11.91 -6.88
CA PRO A 64 20.73 -12.32 -5.76
C PRO A 64 21.24 -11.14 -4.92
N GLY A 65 21.09 -11.23 -3.59
CA GLY A 65 21.57 -10.20 -2.65
C GLY A 65 20.76 -8.91 -2.63
N ARG A 66 19.64 -8.84 -3.35
CA ARG A 66 18.82 -7.61 -3.46
C ARG A 66 17.49 -7.69 -2.71
N MET A 67 17.19 -8.83 -2.10
CA MET A 67 15.99 -9.07 -1.31
C MET A 67 16.38 -9.59 0.06
N ALA A 68 15.80 -9.00 1.11
CA ALA A 68 15.93 -9.46 2.49
C ALA A 68 14.56 -9.52 3.17
N VAL A 69 14.47 -10.32 4.22
CA VAL A 69 13.29 -10.40 5.08
C VAL A 69 13.71 -10.12 6.52
N VAL A 70 12.95 -9.27 7.19
CA VAL A 70 13.06 -8.97 8.61
C VAL A 70 11.90 -9.72 9.29
N PRO A 71 12.18 -10.86 9.95
CA PRO A 71 11.18 -11.51 10.76
C PRO A 71 10.87 -10.64 11.97
N VAL A 72 9.58 -10.46 12.23
CA VAL A 72 9.07 -9.65 13.32
C VAL A 72 8.39 -10.55 14.32
N ASP A 73 8.85 -10.50 15.55
CA ASP A 73 8.25 -11.20 16.67
C ASP A 73 6.91 -10.53 17.05
N PRO A 74 5.79 -11.27 17.09
CA PRO A 74 4.52 -10.77 17.59
C PRO A 74 4.63 -10.11 18.97
N GLU A 75 5.45 -10.64 19.90
CA GLU A 75 5.58 -10.09 21.25
C GLU A 75 6.17 -8.67 21.22
N ASN A 76 7.21 -8.45 20.41
CA ASN A 76 7.79 -7.13 20.19
C ASN A 76 6.80 -6.14 19.55
N LEU A 77 5.91 -6.63 18.67
CA LEU A 77 4.83 -5.81 18.12
C LEU A 77 3.80 -5.44 19.19
N MET A 78 3.46 -6.37 20.10
CA MET A 78 2.52 -6.12 21.19
C MET A 78 3.06 -5.09 22.20
N ASP A 79 4.35 -5.13 22.52
CA ASP A 79 4.95 -4.09 23.37
C ASP A 79 4.91 -2.72 22.67
N ARG A 80 5.16 -2.69 21.36
CA ARG A 80 4.99 -1.48 20.55
C ARG A 80 3.53 -1.06 20.40
N LEU A 81 2.55 -1.98 20.46
CA LEU A 81 1.12 -1.65 20.40
C LEU A 81 0.70 -0.78 21.59
N ARG A 82 1.29 -0.97 22.77
CA ARG A 82 0.92 -0.23 23.99
C ARG A 82 0.98 1.28 23.81
N ARG A 83 1.93 1.78 22.99
CA ARG A 83 2.05 3.23 22.73
C ARG A 83 0.91 3.79 21.87
N TYR A 84 0.18 2.93 21.15
CA TYR A 84 -0.92 3.26 20.26
C TYR A 84 -2.25 2.64 20.73
N GLU A 85 -2.31 2.21 22.00
CA GLU A 85 -3.45 1.47 22.53
C GLU A 85 -4.75 2.27 22.44
N GLU A 86 -4.69 3.57 22.75
CA GLU A 86 -5.84 4.46 22.67
C GLU A 86 -6.31 4.70 21.23
N GLU A 87 -5.38 4.86 20.28
CA GLU A 87 -5.69 5.09 18.87
C GLU A 87 -6.22 3.84 18.15
N LEU A 88 -5.94 2.66 18.73
CA LEU A 88 -6.28 1.34 18.16
C LEU A 88 -7.39 0.60 18.91
N LYS A 89 -7.90 1.13 20.02
CA LYS A 89 -8.91 0.45 20.86
C LYS A 89 -10.17 0.01 20.13
N ASP A 90 -10.60 0.76 19.12
CA ASP A 90 -11.80 0.46 18.33
C ASP A 90 -11.54 -0.53 17.18
N MET A 91 -10.28 -0.90 16.97
CA MET A 91 -9.88 -1.86 15.94
C MET A 91 -9.77 -3.28 16.52
N PRO A 92 -10.26 -4.33 15.82
CA PRO A 92 -10.06 -5.71 16.26
C PRO A 92 -8.58 -6.06 16.44
N PRO A 93 -8.16 -6.77 17.50
CA PRO A 93 -6.75 -7.08 17.77
C PRO A 93 -6.01 -7.74 16.59
N ALA A 94 -6.69 -8.61 15.84
CA ALA A 94 -6.13 -9.25 14.67
C ALA A 94 -5.77 -8.28 13.53
N ARG A 95 -6.37 -7.08 13.48
CA ARG A 95 -6.02 -6.00 12.54
C ARG A 95 -4.98 -5.05 13.11
N GLN A 96 -4.99 -4.81 14.43
CA GLN A 96 -4.02 -3.96 15.10
C GLN A 96 -2.57 -4.41 14.82
N ARG A 97 -2.30 -5.72 14.86
CA ARG A 97 -0.97 -6.27 14.55
C ARG A 97 -0.46 -5.91 13.15
N TYR A 98 -1.35 -5.81 12.16
CA TYR A 98 -0.96 -5.46 10.78
C TYR A 98 -0.69 -3.96 10.64
N VAL A 99 -1.52 -3.11 11.27
CA VAL A 99 -1.22 -1.67 11.36
C VAL A 99 0.18 -1.45 11.95
N MET A 100 0.52 -2.22 12.98
CA MET A 100 1.81 -2.11 13.64
C MET A 100 2.97 -2.66 12.83
N LEU A 101 2.73 -3.71 12.04
CA LEU A 101 3.73 -4.20 11.10
C LEU A 101 4.09 -3.11 10.07
N GLY A 102 3.08 -2.46 9.48
CA GLY A 102 3.28 -1.36 8.55
C GLY A 102 3.99 -0.16 9.21
N ARG A 103 3.57 0.23 10.41
CA ARG A 103 4.23 1.30 11.18
C ARG A 103 5.66 0.96 11.57
N LEU A 104 5.94 -0.28 11.98
CA LEU A 104 7.30 -0.74 12.24
C LEU A 104 8.16 -0.63 10.98
N ALA A 105 7.65 -1.07 9.83
CA ALA A 105 8.38 -1.00 8.56
C ALA A 105 8.71 0.46 8.18
N ILE A 106 7.74 1.37 8.34
CA ILE A 106 7.93 2.81 8.09
C ILE A 106 9.01 3.39 9.03
N GLU A 107 8.87 3.17 10.34
CA GLU A 107 9.81 3.71 11.34
C GLU A 107 11.22 3.14 11.17
N ALA A 108 11.35 1.81 11.06
CA ALA A 108 12.64 1.14 11.00
C ALA A 108 13.41 1.43 9.70
N SER A 109 12.70 1.65 8.59
CA SER A 109 13.32 2.04 7.32
C SER A 109 13.64 3.53 7.22
N GLY A 110 13.07 4.37 8.11
CA GLY A 110 13.15 5.82 8.00
C GLY A 110 12.45 6.36 6.75
N ALA A 111 11.41 5.67 6.29
CA ALA A 111 10.70 6.03 5.07
C ALA A 111 10.06 7.42 5.18
N LYS A 112 10.37 8.30 4.22
CA LYS A 112 9.72 9.61 4.05
C LYS A 112 8.64 9.62 2.98
N GLN A 113 8.57 8.55 2.19
CA GLN A 113 7.59 8.38 1.13
C GLN A 113 6.95 7.01 1.27
N VAL A 114 5.63 6.97 1.20
CA VAL A 114 4.85 5.73 1.17
C VAL A 114 4.02 5.72 -0.10
N VAL A 115 4.04 4.60 -0.82
CA VAL A 115 3.22 4.39 -2.01
C VAL A 115 2.20 3.30 -1.70
N ALA A 116 0.92 3.61 -1.90
CA ALA A 116 -0.17 2.67 -1.69
C ALA A 116 -0.98 2.46 -2.97
N LEU A 117 -1.42 1.23 -3.17
CA LEU A 117 -2.34 0.81 -4.23
C LEU A 117 -3.72 0.57 -3.60
N GLY A 118 -4.59 1.57 -3.66
CA GLY A 118 -5.82 1.60 -2.87
C GLY A 118 -5.52 1.64 -1.37
N GLY A 119 -6.18 0.77 -0.60
CA GLY A 119 -5.89 0.56 0.82
C GLY A 119 -7.15 0.62 1.68
N GLY A 120 -7.33 -0.38 2.54
CA GLY A 120 -8.47 -0.45 3.46
C GLY A 120 -8.22 0.25 4.80
N SER A 121 -9.02 -0.10 5.81
CA SER A 121 -8.96 0.51 7.15
C SER A 121 -7.62 0.32 7.87
N ILE A 122 -6.85 -0.74 7.54
CA ILE A 122 -5.52 -0.99 8.13
C ILE A 122 -4.55 0.09 7.65
N SER A 123 -4.35 0.21 6.33
CA SER A 123 -3.46 1.23 5.76
C SER A 123 -3.94 2.65 6.02
N GLN A 124 -5.27 2.87 6.09
CA GLN A 124 -5.82 4.15 6.57
C GLN A 124 -5.30 4.49 7.97
N LYS A 125 -5.40 3.53 8.91
CA LYS A 125 -4.96 3.75 10.28
C LYS A 125 -3.44 3.96 10.37
N GLU A 126 -2.65 3.26 9.55
CA GLU A 126 -1.21 3.52 9.44
C GLU A 126 -0.93 4.96 9.02
N ALA A 127 -1.66 5.47 8.03
CA ALA A 127 -1.52 6.86 7.57
C ALA A 127 -1.96 7.87 8.64
N GLU A 128 -3.06 7.61 9.35
CA GLU A 128 -3.51 8.43 10.49
C GLU A 128 -2.46 8.50 11.60
N LEU A 129 -1.84 7.37 11.95
CA LEU A 129 -0.76 7.31 12.94
C LEU A 129 0.55 7.96 12.46
N SER A 130 0.67 8.21 11.15
CA SER A 130 1.80 8.95 10.56
C SER A 130 1.56 10.47 10.54
N CYS A 131 0.38 10.95 10.93
CA CYS A 131 0.05 12.37 10.90
C CYS A 131 0.97 13.18 11.82
N GLY A 132 1.58 14.23 11.27
CA GLY A 132 2.54 15.08 11.99
C GLY A 132 3.99 14.64 11.85
N GLU A 133 4.25 13.50 11.20
CA GLU A 133 5.59 13.05 10.82
C GLU A 133 5.99 13.60 9.43
N ASP A 134 7.29 13.59 9.12
CA ASP A 134 7.84 13.97 7.79
C ASP A 134 7.67 12.82 6.78
N ILE A 135 6.41 12.40 6.58
CA ILE A 135 6.04 11.28 5.71
C ILE A 135 4.98 11.73 4.71
N PHE A 136 5.27 11.54 3.43
CA PHE A 136 4.37 11.86 2.34
C PHE A 136 3.78 10.60 1.70
N TRP A 137 2.45 10.53 1.62
CA TRP A 137 1.74 9.38 1.05
C TRP A 137 1.36 9.64 -0.40
N THR A 138 1.64 8.70 -1.30
CA THR A 138 1.10 8.67 -2.67
C THR A 138 0.16 7.48 -2.79
N VAL A 139 -1.14 7.76 -2.89
CA VAL A 139 -2.19 6.74 -2.92
C VAL A 139 -2.76 6.68 -4.34
N PHE A 140 -2.61 5.54 -5.00
CA PHE A 140 -3.25 5.29 -6.29
C PHE A 140 -4.67 4.79 -6.04
N ALA A 141 -5.68 5.47 -6.57
CA ALA A 141 -7.08 5.13 -6.40
C ALA A 141 -7.39 3.83 -7.17
N LEU A 142 -7.62 2.74 -6.42
CA LEU A 142 -7.89 1.41 -6.96
C LEU A 142 -9.05 0.75 -6.21
N SER A 143 -9.96 0.18 -6.97
CA SER A 143 -11.12 -0.58 -6.52
C SER A 143 -10.77 -2.05 -6.23
N ARG A 144 -11.52 -2.64 -5.30
CA ARG A 144 -11.54 -4.10 -5.05
C ARG A 144 -12.70 -4.80 -5.78
N GLY A 145 -13.30 -4.14 -6.78
CA GLY A 145 -14.43 -4.64 -7.57
C GLY A 145 -15.79 -4.53 -6.88
N LYS A 146 -15.87 -3.90 -5.70
CA LYS A 146 -17.13 -3.70 -4.96
C LYS A 146 -17.09 -2.44 -4.11
N PRO A 147 -18.25 -1.81 -3.82
CA PRO A 147 -18.31 -0.66 -2.93
C PRO A 147 -17.75 -0.97 -1.55
N GLU A 148 -16.92 -0.07 -1.07
CA GLU A 148 -16.40 -0.11 0.29
C GLU A 148 -17.51 0.05 1.32
N GLN A 149 -17.32 -0.59 2.48
CA GLN A 149 -18.30 -0.64 3.57
C GLN A 149 -17.84 0.15 4.80
N ALA A 150 -16.63 0.71 4.75
CA ALA A 150 -16.03 1.52 5.79
C ALA A 150 -15.02 2.48 5.16
N PRO A 151 -14.63 3.57 5.85
CA PRO A 151 -13.57 4.46 5.40
C PRO A 151 -12.29 3.72 4.97
N THR A 152 -11.62 4.30 3.97
CA THR A 152 -10.43 3.73 3.34
C THR A 152 -9.25 4.69 3.39
N LEU A 153 -8.07 4.20 3.01
CA LEU A 153 -6.90 5.06 2.82
C LEU A 153 -7.14 6.10 1.72
N MET A 154 -7.94 5.77 0.71
CA MET A 154 -8.30 6.69 -0.36
C MET A 154 -9.16 7.86 0.14
N ASP A 155 -10.11 7.59 1.05
CA ASP A 155 -10.89 8.64 1.72
C ASP A 155 -9.99 9.55 2.56
N TRP A 156 -9.07 8.97 3.33
CA TRP A 156 -8.10 9.73 4.12
C TRP A 156 -7.20 10.61 3.23
N ALA A 157 -6.69 10.07 2.12
CA ALA A 157 -5.84 10.83 1.21
C ALA A 157 -6.57 12.00 0.55
N ALA A 158 -7.85 11.81 0.20
CA ALA A 158 -8.70 12.88 -0.32
C ALA A 158 -8.90 14.01 0.71
N ALA A 159 -9.02 13.67 1.99
CA ALA A 159 -9.18 14.63 3.08
C ALA A 159 -7.88 15.33 3.51
N ASN A 160 -6.71 14.78 3.14
CA ASN A 160 -5.40 15.23 3.64
C ASN A 160 -4.41 15.65 2.52
N PRO A 161 -4.78 16.57 1.60
CA PRO A 161 -3.98 16.89 0.41
C PRO A 161 -2.62 17.56 0.70
N LYS A 162 -2.38 18.00 1.93
CA LYS A 162 -1.10 18.60 2.34
C LYS A 162 -0.01 17.55 2.61
N ILE A 163 -0.41 16.34 3.00
CA ILE A 163 0.47 15.25 3.41
C ILE A 163 0.26 13.97 2.60
N ALA A 164 -0.70 14.00 1.68
CA ALA A 164 -0.98 12.92 0.76
C ALA A 164 -1.28 13.44 -0.65
N LYS A 165 -0.87 12.68 -1.65
CA LYS A 165 -1.28 12.80 -3.04
C LYS A 165 -2.16 11.61 -3.40
N LEU A 166 -3.40 11.88 -3.78
CA LEU A 166 -4.30 10.90 -4.35
C LEU A 166 -4.20 10.94 -5.88
N VAL A 167 -3.96 9.80 -6.51
CA VAL A 167 -3.73 9.66 -7.95
C VAL A 167 -4.85 8.81 -8.56
N GLY A 168 -5.61 9.39 -9.49
CA GLY A 168 -6.74 8.73 -10.15
C GLY A 168 -6.51 8.54 -11.64
N GLY A 169 -7.53 8.03 -12.34
CA GLY A 169 -7.54 7.90 -13.79
C GLY A 169 -6.84 6.65 -14.33
N GLN A 170 -6.52 5.68 -13.47
CA GLN A 170 -5.94 4.39 -13.88
C GLN A 170 -6.94 3.24 -13.79
N ASP A 171 -7.85 3.29 -12.82
CA ASP A 171 -8.88 2.28 -12.63
C ASP A 171 -10.26 2.86 -13.00
N PRO A 172 -10.96 2.30 -14.00
CA PRO A 172 -12.29 2.77 -14.38
C PRO A 172 -13.33 2.60 -13.25
N GLU A 173 -13.08 1.72 -12.29
CA GLU A 173 -13.93 1.44 -11.14
C GLU A 173 -13.47 2.13 -9.86
N GLN A 174 -12.46 3.03 -9.91
CA GLN A 174 -11.84 3.62 -8.71
C GLN A 174 -12.84 4.23 -7.72
N LYS A 175 -14.01 4.71 -8.19
CA LYS A 175 -15.10 5.23 -7.34
C LYS A 175 -15.61 4.23 -6.31
N LEU A 176 -15.52 2.93 -6.59
CA LEU A 176 -15.94 1.87 -5.69
C LEU A 176 -15.01 1.75 -4.48
N GLY A 177 -13.74 2.16 -4.61
CA GLY A 177 -12.74 2.17 -3.55
C GLY A 177 -12.88 3.32 -2.55
N PHE A 178 -13.86 4.20 -2.70
CA PHE A 178 -14.16 5.27 -1.75
C PHE A 178 -15.44 4.95 -0.97
N PHE A 179 -15.43 5.25 0.33
CA PHE A 179 -16.60 5.08 1.18
C PHE A 179 -17.32 6.40 1.42
N THR A 180 -16.57 7.46 1.70
CA THR A 180 -17.10 8.79 2.06
C THR A 180 -17.63 9.54 0.84
N ASP A 181 -18.59 10.44 1.06
CA ASP A 181 -19.13 11.25 -0.03
C ASP A 181 -18.04 12.17 -0.63
N SER A 182 -17.20 12.78 0.21
CA SER A 182 -16.05 13.55 -0.25
C SER A 182 -15.09 12.75 -1.13
N GLY A 183 -14.83 11.49 -0.78
CA GLY A 183 -14.01 10.59 -1.59
C GLY A 183 -14.65 10.24 -2.93
N LYS A 184 -15.97 9.98 -2.93
CA LYS A 184 -16.74 9.72 -4.16
C LYS A 184 -16.77 10.94 -5.07
N GLU A 185 -16.99 12.13 -4.53
CA GLU A 185 -16.95 13.40 -5.27
C GLU A 185 -15.58 13.66 -5.88
N TRP A 186 -14.49 13.41 -5.13
CA TRP A 186 -13.13 13.49 -5.66
C TRP A 186 -12.96 12.56 -6.87
N SER A 187 -13.46 11.33 -6.77
CA SER A 187 -13.36 10.33 -7.84
C SER A 187 -14.07 10.78 -9.12
N GLU A 188 -15.24 11.40 -9.00
CA GLU A 188 -16.02 11.92 -10.12
C GLU A 188 -15.26 12.98 -10.93
N GLN A 189 -14.46 13.81 -10.26
CA GLN A 189 -13.64 14.86 -10.90
C GLN A 189 -12.37 14.30 -11.58
N HIS A 190 -11.95 13.09 -11.24
CA HIS A 190 -10.67 12.48 -11.66
C HIS A 190 -10.87 11.15 -12.40
N LYS A 191 -11.99 11.01 -13.12
CA LYS A 191 -12.30 9.83 -13.91
C LYS A 191 -11.34 9.67 -15.09
N VAL A 192 -11.14 8.41 -15.50
CA VAL A 192 -10.57 8.10 -16.82
C VAL A 192 -11.44 8.78 -17.89
N PRO A 193 -10.88 9.60 -18.79
CA PRO A 193 -11.64 10.10 -19.93
C PRO A 193 -12.22 8.91 -20.70
N GLN A 194 -13.55 8.81 -20.76
CA GLN A 194 -14.16 7.83 -21.64
C GLN A 194 -13.82 8.23 -23.07
N SER A 195 -13.10 7.38 -23.81
CA SER A 195 -13.00 7.55 -25.26
C SER A 195 -14.44 7.58 -25.81
N PRO A 196 -14.80 8.58 -26.65
CA PRO A 196 -16.11 8.60 -27.28
C PRO A 196 -16.28 7.27 -28.01
N ARG A 197 -17.31 6.51 -27.63
CA ARG A 197 -17.67 5.25 -28.29
C ARG A 197 -17.70 5.53 -29.78
N GLY A 198 -16.85 4.84 -30.53
CA GLY A 198 -16.71 5.00 -31.97
C GLY A 198 -18.10 5.05 -32.61
N SER A 199 -18.33 6.12 -33.37
CA SER A 199 -19.47 6.24 -34.26
C SER A 199 -19.61 4.94 -35.05
N ALA A 200 -20.80 4.35 -34.97
CA ALA A 200 -21.19 3.28 -35.88
C ALA A 200 -20.94 3.77 -37.31
N ARG A 201 -20.16 3.00 -38.09
CA ARG A 201 -20.05 3.22 -39.53
C ARG A 201 -21.45 3.02 -40.13
N PRO A 202 -21.99 3.95 -40.93
CA PRO A 202 -23.14 3.63 -41.76
C PRO A 202 -22.69 2.62 -42.82
N GLY A 203 -23.49 1.57 -42.98
CA GLY A 203 -23.34 0.56 -44.03
C GLY A 203 -23.73 1.07 -45.41
#